data_AF-A0A929K4B8-F1
#
_entry.id   AF-A0A929K4B8-F1
#
_cell.length_a   1.000
_cell.length_b   1.000
_cell.length_c   1.000
_cell.angle_alpha   90.00
_cell.angle_beta   90.00
_cell.angle_gamma   90.00
#
_symmetry.space_group_name_H-M   'P 1'
#
loop_
_entity.id
_entity.type
_entity.pdbx_description
1 polymer ?
#
loop_
_entity_poly.entity_id
_entity_poly.type
_entity_poly.pdbx_seq_one_letter_code
_entity_poly.pdbx_strand_id
1 'polypeptide(L)' 'YAEHGGALLLGIKGVGIICHGDSSPKAVKNAIRIAIDFVNNHVKERLEEGLAAFQTKGNER' A
#
# COMPACT_ATOMS: atom_id res chain seq x y z
N TYR A 1 9.45 15.16 -2.70
CA TYR A 1 9.63 13.70 -2.84
C TYR A 1 10.39 13.04 -1.69
N ALA A 2 11.36 13.69 -1.02
CA ALA A 2 12.03 13.14 0.17
C ALA A 2 11.17 13.00 1.45
N GLU A 3 9.95 13.55 1.43
CA GLU A 3 9.04 13.58 2.60
C GLU A 3 8.14 12.32 2.70
N HIS A 4 7.90 11.62 1.58
CA HIS A 4 6.99 10.48 1.52
C HIS A 4 7.84 9.30 1.05
N GLY A 5 8.16 8.38 1.96
CA GLY A 5 9.17 7.33 1.78
C GLY A 5 8.79 6.25 0.75
N GLY A 6 8.40 6.61 -0.46
CA GLY A 6 8.08 5.67 -1.54
C GLY A 6 6.58 5.57 -1.86
N ALA A 7 6.28 4.80 -2.91
CA ALA A 7 4.93 4.53 -3.39
C ALA A 7 4.44 3.16 -2.95
N LEU A 8 3.15 3.04 -2.64
CA LEU A 8 2.52 1.77 -2.29
C LEU A 8 2.40 0.86 -3.52
N LEU A 9 2.86 -0.39 -3.39
CA LEU A 9 2.67 -1.45 -4.37
C LEU A 9 1.40 -2.24 -4.03
N LEU A 10 0.37 -2.09 -4.88
CA LEU A 10 -0.91 -2.78 -4.76
C LEU A 10 -0.94 -4.05 -5.62
N GLY A 11 -1.85 -4.96 -5.28
CA GLY A 11 -2.07 -6.21 -6.04
C GLY A 11 -1.16 -7.38 -5.64
N ILE A 12 -0.38 -7.22 -4.57
CA ILE A 12 0.42 -8.30 -3.96
C ILE A 12 -0.29 -8.86 -2.71
N LYS A 13 0.11 -10.04 -2.25
CA LYS A 13 -0.41 -10.65 -1.00
C LYS A 13 0.25 -10.02 0.26
N GLY A 14 0.18 -8.70 0.40
CA GLY A 14 0.79 -7.97 1.52
C GLY A 14 0.91 -6.47 1.27
N VAL A 15 1.75 -5.81 2.07
CA VAL A 15 2.10 -4.39 1.94
C VAL A 15 3.52 -4.27 1.36
N GLY A 16 3.67 -3.52 0.28
CA GLY A 16 4.97 -3.23 -0.33
C GLY A 16 5.13 -1.73 -0.58
N ILE A 17 6.32 -1.19 -0.33
CA ILE A 17 6.66 0.21 -0.60
C ILE A 17 7.85 0.25 -1.57
N ILE A 18 7.67 0.92 -2.71
CA ILE A 18 8.71 1.12 -3.72
C ILE A 18 9.45 2.41 -3.41
N CYS A 19 10.74 2.31 -3.12
CA CYS A 19 11.65 3.44 -2.89
C CYS A 19 12.50 3.74 -4.14
N HIS A 20 12.98 4.98 -4.28
CA HIS A 20 13.98 5.32 -5.28
C HIS A 20 15.37 4.78 -4.88
N GLY A 21 16.22 4.43 -5.85
CA GLY A 21 17.58 3.94 -5.56
C GLY A 21 18.46 4.95 -4.80
N ASP A 22 18.23 6.24 -4.99
CA ASP A 22 18.91 7.34 -4.28
C ASP A 22 18.19 7.75 -2.98
N SER A 23 17.40 6.84 -2.37
CA SER A 23 16.67 7.16 -1.14
C SER A 23 17.64 7.32 0.03
N SER A 24 17.61 8.49 0.67
CA SER A 24 18.38 8.73 1.89
C SER A 24 17.94 7.81 3.05
N PRO A 25 18.78 7.59 4.08
CA PRO A 25 18.40 6.81 5.26
C PRO A 25 17.10 7.30 5.94
N LYS A 26 16.85 8.62 5.94
CA LYS A 26 15.60 9.20 6.45
C LYS A 26 14.39 8.80 5.59
N ALA A 27 14.56 8.75 4.28
CA ALA A 27 13.49 8.32 3.36
C ALA A 27 13.16 6.84 3.57
N VAL A 28 14.17 5.97 3.74
CA VAL A 28 13.97 4.54 4.04
C VAL A 28 13.29 4.34 5.39
N LYS A 29 13.70 5.08 6.44
CA LYS A 29 12.99 5.06 7.73
C LYS A 29 11.51 5.42 7.58
N ASN A 30 11.20 6.45 6.81
CA ASN A 30 9.83 6.85 6.55
C ASN A 30 9.06 5.81 5.74
N ALA A 31 9.70 5.12 4.79
CA ALA A 31 9.12 4.01 4.03
C ALA A 31 8.64 2.88 4.95
N ILE A 32 9.50 2.48 5.88
CA ILE A 32 9.20 1.44 6.86
C ILE A 32 8.03 1.86 7.76
N ARG A 33 8.04 3.11 8.23
CA ARG A 33 6.92 3.64 9.03
C ARG A 33 5.60 3.59 8.27
N ILE A 34 5.60 4.02 7.00
CA ILE A 34 4.41 3.94 6.14
C ILE A 34 3.96 2.48 5.97
N ALA A 35 4.88 1.55 5.71
CA ALA A 35 4.53 0.13 5.61
C ALA A 35 3.85 -0.40 6.88
N ILE A 36 4.36 -0.04 8.06
CA ILE A 36 3.76 -0.39 9.36
C ILE A 36 2.36 0.21 9.48
N ASP A 37 2.19 1.49 9.15
CA ASP A 37 0.90 2.16 9.20
C ASP A 37 -0.12 1.43 8.29
N PHE A 38 0.28 0.98 7.11
CA PHE A 38 -0.59 0.25 6.17
C PHE A 38 -0.98 -1.14 6.66
N VAL A 39 -0.06 -1.85 7.33
CA VAL A 39 -0.36 -3.14 7.98
C VAL A 39 -1.34 -2.94 9.13
N ASN A 40 -1.09 -1.96 10.01
CA ASN A 40 -1.93 -1.67 11.17
C ASN A 40 -3.33 -1.18 10.77
N ASN A 41 -3.47 -0.54 9.62
CA ASN A 41 -4.76 -0.11 9.08
C ASN A 41 -5.45 -1.18 8.22
N HIS A 42 -4.94 -2.42 8.17
CA HIS A 42 -5.54 -3.54 7.44
C HIS A 42 -5.86 -3.18 5.99
N VAL A 43 -4.95 -2.47 5.31
CA VAL A 43 -5.21 -1.92 3.97
C VAL A 43 -5.40 -3.04 2.94
N LYS A 44 -4.70 -4.17 3.10
CA LYS A 44 -4.86 -5.35 2.24
C LYS A 44 -6.31 -5.86 2.31
N GLU A 45 -6.80 -6.11 3.52
CA GLU A 45 -8.13 -6.67 3.77
C GLU A 45 -9.20 -5.73 3.21
N ARG A 46 -9.08 -4.43 3.49
CA ARG A 46 -10.01 -3.40 2.99
C ARG A 46 -10.02 -3.33 1.46
N LEU A 47 -8.88 -3.54 0.82
CA LEU A 47 -8.80 -3.59 -0.65
C LEU A 47 -9.49 -4.84 -1.20
N GLU A 48 -9.24 -6.01 -0.59
CA GLU A 48 -9.90 -7.27 -0.97
C GLU A 48 -11.42 -7.17 -0.81
N GLU A 49 -11.90 -6.63 0.31
CA GLU A 49 -13.32 -6.37 0.57
C GLU A 49 -13.93 -5.43 -0.47
N GLY A 50 -13.25 -4.32 -0.78
CA GLY A 50 -13.70 -3.33 -1.76
C GLY A 50 -13.79 -3.91 -3.18
N LEU A 51 -12.81 -4.73 -3.58
CA LEU A 51 -12.82 -5.41 -4.87
C LEU A 51 -13.93 -6.47 -4.96
N ALA A 52 -14.13 -7.25 -3.90
CA ALA A 52 -15.23 -8.22 -3.84
C ALA A 52 -16.60 -7.53 -3.98
N ALA A 53 -16.81 -6.43 -3.24
CA ALA A 53 -18.04 -5.64 -3.35
C ALA A 53 -18.25 -5.03 -4.74
N PHE A 54 -17.16 -4.63 -5.42
CA PHE A 54 -17.22 -4.10 -6.78
C PHE A 54 -17.60 -5.19 -7.80
N GLN A 55 -17.05 -6.39 -7.68
CA GLN A 55 -17.36 -7.52 -8.58
C GLN A 55 -18.83 -7.94 -8.49
N THR A 56 -19.40 -8.00 -7.28
CA THR A 56 -20.83 -8.33 -7.10
C THR A 56 -21.72 -7.34 -7.86
N LYS A 57 -21.45 -6.03 -7.77
CA LYS A 57 -22.21 -4.99 -8.49
C LYS A 57 -22.04 -5.02 -10.00
N GLY A 58 -20.93 -5.56 -10.50
CA GLY A 58 -20.68 -5.74 -11.93
C GLY A 58 -21.48 -6.88 -12.54
N ASN A 59 -21.73 -7.94 -11.78
CA ASN A 59 -22.47 -9.13 -12.23
C ASN A 59 -23.99 -8.95 -12.16
N GLU A 60 -24.48 -7.94 -11.44
CA GLU A 60 -25.90 -7.59 -11.33
C GLU A 60 -26.36 -6.61 -12.44
N ARG A 61 -25.46 -6.22 -13.36
CA ARG A 61 -25.75 -5.41 -14.54
C ARG A 61 -25.73 -6.27 -15.80
#